data_AF-A0A416E8J3-F1
#
_entry.id   AF-A0A416E8J3-F1
#
_cell.length_a   1.000
_cell.length_b   1.000
_cell.length_c   1.000
_cell.angle_alpha   90.00
_cell.angle_beta   90.00
_cell.angle_gamma   90.00
#
_symmetry.space_group_name_H-M   'P 1'
#
loop_
_entity.id
_entity.type
_entity.pdbx_description
1 polymer ?
#
loop_
_entity_poly.entity_id
_entity_poly.type
_entity_poly.pdbx_seq_one_letter_code
_entity_poly.pdbx_strand_id
1 'polypeptide(L)'
;MGTPQNKHGKKNKKSMPWIILMLVMLILMVMCVVYIANYYRSRNESERQYEKLKNQVTSEAFTEGETHPAAESGYSKPSETAEPTEPLAENPIDFKELKSVNDEVYAWISIPGTKVDYPIAQSASDNSYYLHHTIEGNYLFEGTIYSENYNSTDFEDPNTVLYGHTMRKNDAMFTSLHNYTDKDFFDSNRTVYIYMPGQVLEYKIFAAYAYDDRHLMLSFDFEDKTVFKNYLDSIFAVRDMTANIDKTVEITENDRIITLSTCIDGQDTKRFLVQAVLVQSTPSAR
;
A
#
# COMPACT_ATOMS: atom_id res chain seq x y z
N MET A 1 40.12 47.16 -73.74
CA MET A 1 39.02 46.16 -73.84
C MET A 1 39.44 45.00 -72.94
N GLY A 2 39.05 44.95 -71.67
CA GLY A 2 37.74 44.48 -71.17
C GLY A 2 37.73 42.94 -71.23
N THR A 3 37.63 42.12 -70.17
CA THR A 3 36.95 42.21 -68.86
C THR A 3 37.41 40.97 -68.01
N PRO A 4 37.00 40.80 -66.73
CA PRO A 4 37.88 40.32 -65.65
C PRO A 4 37.73 38.84 -65.25
N GLN A 5 38.65 38.40 -64.37
CA GLN A 5 38.55 37.19 -63.55
C GLN A 5 37.17 37.05 -62.88
N ASN A 6 36.62 35.82 -62.88
CA ASN A 6 35.56 35.47 -61.96
C ASN A 6 35.83 34.09 -61.32
N LYS A 7 36.58 34.10 -60.21
CA LYS A 7 36.52 33.03 -59.21
C LYS A 7 35.26 33.27 -58.38
N HIS A 8 34.19 32.56 -58.71
CA HIS A 8 33.04 32.44 -57.81
C HIS A 8 33.07 31.06 -57.14
N GLY A 9 33.51 31.06 -55.88
CA GLY A 9 33.21 29.98 -54.97
C GLY A 9 31.70 29.84 -54.83
N LYS A 10 31.18 28.63 -55.01
CA LYS A 10 29.79 28.32 -54.68
C LYS A 10 29.77 27.17 -53.67
N LYS A 11 29.37 27.57 -52.46
CA LYS A 11 29.24 26.83 -51.21
C LYS A 11 28.62 25.45 -51.42
N ASN A 12 29.23 24.43 -50.79
CA ASN A 12 28.69 23.08 -50.66
C ASN A 12 27.29 23.12 -50.02
N LYS A 13 26.23 23.15 -50.83
CA LYS A 13 24.85 22.94 -50.38
C LYS A 13 24.58 21.43 -50.28
N LYS A 14 25.10 20.77 -49.23
CA LYS A 14 24.71 19.38 -48.88
C LYS A 14 24.76 19.12 -47.36
N SER A 15 24.07 19.91 -46.54
CA SER A 15 23.87 19.62 -45.11
C SER A 15 22.45 19.84 -44.59
N MET A 16 21.51 20.29 -45.44
CA MET A 16 20.12 20.58 -45.05
C MET A 16 19.36 19.40 -44.44
N PRO A 17 19.42 18.15 -44.96
CA PRO A 17 18.67 17.05 -44.35
C PRO A 17 19.22 16.65 -42.98
N TRP A 18 20.53 16.81 -42.75
CA TRP A 18 21.16 16.45 -41.48
C TRP A 18 20.90 17.48 -40.38
N ILE A 19 20.85 18.77 -40.74
CA ILE A 19 20.48 19.84 -39.80
C ILE A 19 19.01 19.70 -39.37
N ILE A 20 18.10 19.38 -40.30
CA ILE A 20 16.69 19.13 -39.98
C ILE A 20 16.56 17.90 -39.07
N LEU A 21 17.29 16.82 -39.36
CA LEU A 21 17.32 15.62 -38.51
C LEU A 21 17.83 15.92 -37.09
N MET A 22 18.90 16.71 -36.96
CA MET A 22 19.43 17.14 -35.66
C MET A 22 18.41 17.97 -34.87
N LEU A 23 17.68 18.87 -35.52
CA LEU A 23 16.65 19.68 -34.87
C LEU A 23 15.47 18.81 -34.39
N VAL A 24 15.04 17.83 -35.20
CA VAL A 24 13.99 16.88 -34.79
C VAL A 24 14.44 16.05 -33.59
N MET A 25 15.68 15.54 -33.60
CA MET A 25 16.24 14.81 -32.46
C MET A 25 16.37 15.68 -31.21
N LEU A 26 16.74 16.96 -31.36
CA LEU A 26 16.80 17.90 -30.24
C LEU A 26 15.42 18.15 -29.65
N ILE A 27 14.39 18.33 -30.47
CA ILE A 27 13.00 18.50 -30.02
C ILE A 27 12.50 17.25 -29.30
N LEU A 28 12.76 16.05 -29.85
CA LEU A 28 12.43 14.78 -29.19
C LEU A 28 13.15 14.65 -27.84
N MET A 29 14.44 14.99 -27.78
CA MET A 29 15.20 14.96 -26.53
C MET A 29 14.63 15.95 -25.51
N VAL A 30 14.28 17.18 -25.90
CA VAL A 30 13.65 18.15 -25.01
C VAL A 30 12.28 17.65 -24.52
N MET A 31 11.45 17.08 -25.40
CA MET A 31 10.17 16.48 -24.99
C MET A 31 10.37 15.32 -24.01
N CYS A 32 11.35 14.45 -24.25
CA CYS A 32 11.72 13.38 -23.32
C CYS A 32 12.19 13.94 -21.97
N VAL A 33 13.04 14.97 -21.95
CA VAL A 33 13.52 15.59 -20.71
C VAL A 33 12.37 16.26 -19.95
N VAL A 34 11.47 16.96 -20.63
CA VAL A 34 10.28 17.56 -20.00
C VAL A 34 9.35 16.49 -19.45
N TYR A 35 9.11 15.42 -20.20
CA TYR A 35 8.31 14.27 -19.74
C TYR A 35 8.92 13.62 -18.50
N ILE A 36 10.24 13.34 -18.52
CA ILE A 36 10.96 12.78 -17.38
C ILE A 36 10.93 13.73 -16.18
N ALA A 37 11.12 15.03 -16.39
CA ALA A 37 11.08 16.04 -15.32
C ALA A 37 9.68 16.15 -14.70
N ASN A 38 8.62 16.12 -15.52
CA ASN A 38 7.24 16.10 -15.02
C ASN A 38 6.93 14.82 -14.26
N TYR A 39 7.40 13.66 -14.75
CA TYR A 39 7.28 12.38 -14.06
C TYR A 39 7.94 12.41 -12.66
N TYR A 40 9.18 12.90 -12.55
CA TYR A 40 9.87 13.03 -11.27
C TYR A 40 9.24 14.08 -10.34
N ARG A 41 8.69 15.19 -10.88
CA ARG A 41 7.97 16.18 -10.07
C ARG A 41 6.68 15.61 -9.48
N SER A 42 5.86 14.94 -10.31
CA SER A 42 4.58 14.35 -9.91
C SER A 42 4.76 13.37 -8.74
N ARG A 43 5.81 12.54 -8.78
CA ARG A 43 6.13 11.59 -7.71
C ARG A 43 6.52 12.26 -6.39
N ASN A 44 7.42 13.25 -6.43
CA ASN A 44 7.83 13.99 -5.23
C ASN A 44 6.69 14.82 -4.62
N GLU A 45 5.74 15.27 -5.45
CA GLU A 45 4.56 15.99 -4.99
C GLU A 45 3.57 15.06 -4.29
N SER A 46 3.40 13.83 -4.79
CA SER A 46 2.56 12.82 -4.16
C SER A 46 3.05 12.39 -2.77
N GLU A 47 4.34 12.11 -2.57
CA GLU A 47 4.85 11.77 -1.24
C GLU A 47 4.55 12.91 -0.24
N ARG A 48 4.70 14.16 -0.68
CA ARG A 48 4.34 15.33 0.13
C ARG A 48 2.84 15.44 0.37
N GLN A 49 2.01 15.04 -0.59
CA GLN A 49 0.55 15.01 -0.43
C GLN A 49 0.14 13.97 0.62
N TYR A 50 0.70 12.75 0.57
CA TYR A 50 0.46 11.73 1.59
C TYR A 50 0.95 12.15 2.97
N GLU A 51 2.16 12.69 3.09
CA GLU A 51 2.67 13.21 4.37
C GLU A 51 1.83 14.38 4.88
N LYS A 52 1.39 15.28 4.00
CA LYS A 52 0.51 16.38 4.39
C LYS A 52 -0.84 15.87 4.85
N LEU A 53 -1.44 14.92 4.13
CA LEU A 53 -2.70 14.28 4.51
C LEU A 53 -2.56 13.61 5.87
N LYS A 54 -1.51 12.80 6.06
CA LYS A 54 -1.22 12.13 7.33
C LYS A 54 -1.15 13.14 8.47
N ASN A 55 -0.35 14.20 8.34
CA ASN A 55 -0.23 15.23 9.37
C ASN A 55 -1.53 16.01 9.61
N GLN A 56 -2.40 16.10 8.60
CA GLN A 56 -3.69 16.76 8.71
C GLN A 56 -4.70 15.87 9.46
N VAL A 57 -4.76 14.58 9.16
CA VAL A 57 -5.76 13.66 9.73
C VAL A 57 -5.28 12.91 10.97
N THR A 58 -4.00 13.01 11.33
CA THR A 58 -3.44 12.33 12.52
C THR A 58 -3.31 13.31 13.67
N SER A 59 -3.67 12.91 14.89
CA SER A 59 -3.46 13.74 16.08
C SER A 59 -1.96 13.98 16.37
N GLU A 60 -1.61 15.21 16.80
CA GLU A 60 -0.23 15.59 17.15
C GLU A 60 0.39 14.70 18.25
N ALA A 61 -0.45 14.13 19.13
CA ALA A 61 -0.01 13.22 20.20
C ALA A 61 0.51 11.86 19.67
N PHE A 62 0.13 11.46 18.46
CA PHE A 62 0.57 10.22 17.84
C PHE A 62 1.86 10.40 17.02
N THR A 63 2.18 11.62 16.59
CA THR A 63 3.32 11.93 15.71
C THR A 63 4.65 12.11 16.44
N GLU A 64 4.65 12.42 17.73
CA GLU A 64 5.88 12.57 18.56
C GLU A 64 6.29 11.29 19.31
N GLY A 65 5.59 10.17 19.09
CA GLY A 65 5.77 8.92 19.84
C GLY A 65 6.34 7.76 19.03
N GLU A 66 7.53 7.86 18.42
CA GLU A 66 8.29 6.69 17.92
C GLU A 66 8.81 5.76 19.06
N THR A 67 8.15 5.76 20.22
CA THR A 67 8.24 4.72 21.23
C THR A 67 6.84 4.53 21.82
N HIS A 68 6.01 3.71 21.16
CA HIS A 68 4.84 3.16 21.83
C HIS A 68 5.31 2.16 22.89
N PRO A 69 4.85 2.28 24.14
CA PRO A 69 5.36 1.49 25.26
C PRO A 69 5.03 0.01 25.07
N ALA A 70 6.06 -0.82 25.20
CA ALA A 70 5.91 -2.24 25.47
C ALA A 70 4.95 -2.41 26.65
N ALA A 71 3.85 -3.12 26.43
CA ALA A 71 2.90 -3.47 27.47
C ALA A 71 3.59 -4.40 28.48
N GLU A 72 4.15 -3.84 29.54
CA GLU A 72 4.51 -4.60 30.73
C GLU A 72 3.23 -4.99 31.48
N SER A 73 3.02 -6.30 31.56
CA SER A 73 1.99 -6.94 32.37
C SER A 73 2.23 -6.68 33.86
N GLY A 74 1.44 -5.78 34.46
CA GLY A 74 1.39 -5.56 35.90
C GLY A 74 0.01 -5.92 36.46
N TYR A 75 -0.16 -7.16 36.91
CA TYR A 75 -1.34 -7.61 37.67
C TYR A 75 -1.37 -6.95 39.06
N SER A 76 -2.45 -6.24 39.40
CA SER A 76 -2.84 -6.00 40.79
C SER A 76 -4.36 -6.06 40.98
N LYS A 77 -4.78 -6.85 41.98
CA LYS A 77 -6.16 -7.21 42.40
C LYS A 77 -7.03 -6.02 42.87
N PRO A 78 -8.37 -6.20 42.99
CA PRO A 78 -9.37 -5.16 42.71
C PRO A 78 -10.02 -4.54 43.96
N SER A 79 -10.58 -3.34 43.79
CA SER A 79 -11.55 -2.74 44.71
C SER A 79 -12.68 -2.03 43.95
N GLU A 80 -13.86 -2.65 44.02
CA GLU A 80 -15.21 -2.08 44.19
C GLU A 80 -15.81 -1.08 43.15
N THR A 81 -16.71 -1.64 42.33
CA THR A 81 -17.98 -1.07 41.83
C THR A 81 -17.94 0.23 41.02
N ALA A 82 -17.62 0.08 39.74
CA ALA A 82 -18.16 0.89 38.64
C ALA A 82 -18.50 -0.06 37.48
N GLU A 83 -19.58 0.21 36.73
CA GLU A 83 -19.93 -0.59 35.55
C GLU A 83 -18.72 -0.72 34.61
N PRO A 84 -18.46 -1.90 34.00
CA PRO A 84 -17.34 -2.06 33.09
C PRO A 84 -17.61 -1.23 31.83
N THR A 85 -17.16 0.02 31.83
CA THR A 85 -16.99 0.77 30.60
C THR A 85 -15.70 0.21 30.02
N GLU A 86 -15.79 -0.68 29.02
CA GLU A 86 -14.60 -1.16 28.35
C GLU A 86 -13.77 0.05 27.88
N PRO A 87 -12.45 0.08 28.15
CA PRO A 87 -11.63 1.21 27.76
C PRO A 87 -11.63 1.32 26.25
N LEU A 88 -12.12 2.46 25.73
CA LEU A 88 -12.10 2.74 24.29
C LEU A 88 -10.65 2.83 23.81
N ALA A 89 -10.38 2.23 22.65
CA ALA A 89 -9.10 2.40 21.98
C ALA A 89 -8.92 3.85 21.52
N GLU A 90 -7.69 4.32 21.53
CA GLU A 90 -7.33 5.59 20.91
C GLU A 90 -7.21 5.40 19.40
N ASN A 91 -8.08 6.06 18.64
CA ASN A 91 -7.97 6.15 17.19
C ASN A 91 -7.32 7.49 16.82
N PRO A 92 -6.09 7.48 16.27
CA PRO A 92 -5.37 8.69 15.95
C PRO A 92 -5.89 9.39 14.69
N ILE A 93 -6.77 8.74 13.91
CA ILE A 93 -7.23 9.20 12.60
C ILE A 93 -8.55 9.97 12.69
N ASP A 94 -8.57 11.19 12.18
CA ASP A 94 -9.78 11.99 11.97
C ASP A 94 -10.48 11.56 10.66
N PHE A 95 -11.36 10.58 10.79
CA PHE A 95 -12.16 10.08 9.67
C PHE A 95 -13.14 11.10 9.10
N LYS A 96 -13.54 12.12 9.87
CA LYS A 96 -14.43 13.16 9.36
C LYS A 96 -13.69 14.04 8.35
N GLU A 97 -12.46 14.42 8.67
CA GLU A 97 -11.61 15.16 7.75
C GLU A 97 -11.20 14.30 6.56
N LEU A 98 -10.80 13.05 6.79
CA LEU A 98 -10.41 12.13 5.72
C LEU A 98 -11.56 11.90 4.71
N LYS A 99 -12.78 11.66 5.19
CA LYS A 99 -13.96 11.51 4.31
C LYS A 99 -14.34 12.79 3.59
N SER A 100 -14.04 13.96 4.17
CA SER A 100 -14.25 15.24 3.47
C SER A 100 -13.36 15.41 2.22
N VAL A 101 -12.23 14.70 2.17
CA VAL A 101 -11.38 14.62 0.98
C VAL A 101 -11.94 13.60 -0.01
N ASN A 102 -12.32 12.42 0.49
CA ASN A 102 -12.90 11.36 -0.33
C ASN A 102 -13.77 10.41 0.49
N ASP A 103 -15.07 10.34 0.16
CA ASP A 103 -16.05 9.47 0.82
C ASP A 103 -15.83 7.97 0.57
N GLU A 104 -15.04 7.59 -0.45
CA GLU A 104 -14.65 6.20 -0.73
C GLU A 104 -13.51 5.69 0.15
N VAL A 105 -12.92 6.55 1.00
CA VAL A 105 -11.96 6.14 2.04
C VAL A 105 -12.72 5.67 3.28
N TYR A 106 -12.46 4.42 3.68
CA TYR A 106 -13.24 3.76 4.74
C TYR A 106 -12.41 3.32 5.94
N ALA A 107 -11.09 3.18 5.78
CA ALA A 107 -10.20 2.76 6.85
C ALA A 107 -8.78 3.34 6.66
N TRP A 108 -7.91 3.09 7.63
CA TRP A 108 -6.48 3.42 7.58
C TRP A 108 -5.66 2.22 8.04
N ILE A 109 -4.61 1.86 7.31
CA ILE A 109 -3.69 0.77 7.69
C ILE A 109 -2.38 1.34 8.22
N SER A 110 -1.92 0.80 9.35
CA SER A 110 -0.60 1.09 9.91
C SER A 110 0.11 -0.19 10.34
N ILE A 111 1.37 -0.35 9.95
CA ILE A 111 2.20 -1.51 10.30
C ILE A 111 3.52 -1.02 10.90
N PRO A 112 3.65 -1.03 12.25
CA PRO A 112 4.88 -0.64 12.91
C PRO A 112 6.11 -1.38 12.38
N GLY A 113 7.24 -0.68 12.30
CA GLY A 113 8.48 -1.20 11.71
C GLY A 113 8.53 -1.19 10.18
N THR A 114 7.46 -0.74 9.51
CA THR A 114 7.40 -0.55 8.06
C THR A 114 7.05 0.91 7.71
N LYS A 115 6.98 1.24 6.42
CA LYS A 115 6.43 2.52 5.95
C LYS A 115 4.94 2.48 5.63
N VAL A 116 4.27 1.34 5.87
CA VAL A 116 2.84 1.19 5.64
C VAL A 116 2.09 2.01 6.69
N ASP A 117 1.62 3.17 6.28
CA ASP A 117 0.80 4.06 7.09
C ASP A 117 -0.06 4.93 6.14
N TYR A 118 -1.16 4.36 5.66
CA TYR A 118 -1.89 4.86 4.50
C TYR A 118 -3.41 4.74 4.65
N PRO A 119 -4.20 5.62 4.00
CA PRO A 119 -5.64 5.43 3.87
C PRO A 119 -5.95 4.21 2.99
N ILE A 120 -7.08 3.55 3.26
CA ILE A 120 -7.63 2.49 2.45
C ILE A 120 -8.90 3.01 1.76
N ALA A 121 -8.92 2.94 0.43
CA ALA A 121 -10.06 3.31 -0.39
C ALA A 121 -10.68 2.11 -1.10
N GLN A 122 -11.96 2.20 -1.46
CA GLN A 122 -12.63 1.21 -2.30
C GLN A 122 -13.53 1.94 -3.28
N SER A 123 -13.29 1.76 -4.59
CA SER A 123 -14.20 2.33 -5.58
C SER A 123 -15.49 1.53 -5.64
N ALA A 124 -16.63 2.23 -5.64
CA ALA A 124 -17.92 1.57 -5.76
C ALA A 124 -18.15 0.91 -7.13
N SER A 125 -17.42 1.34 -8.18
CA SER A 125 -17.72 0.98 -9.57
C SER A 125 -16.55 0.45 -10.40
N ASP A 126 -15.31 0.64 -9.96
CA ASP A 126 -14.11 0.20 -10.68
C ASP A 126 -13.05 -0.33 -9.70
N ASN A 127 -12.97 -1.66 -9.62
CA ASN A 127 -12.02 -2.38 -8.77
C ASN A 127 -10.54 -2.08 -9.07
N SER A 128 -10.24 -1.42 -10.20
CA SER A 128 -8.89 -1.01 -10.56
C SER A 128 -8.62 0.49 -10.40
N TYR A 129 -9.61 1.30 -9.98
CA TYR A 129 -9.50 2.76 -9.97
C TYR A 129 -8.30 3.23 -9.13
N TYR A 130 -8.22 2.81 -7.87
CA TYR A 130 -7.17 3.22 -6.95
C TYR A 130 -5.81 2.56 -7.22
N LEU A 131 -5.71 1.66 -8.20
CA LEU A 131 -4.43 1.17 -8.68
C LEU A 131 -3.56 2.32 -9.22
N HIS A 132 -4.17 3.34 -9.82
CA HIS A 132 -3.44 4.46 -10.41
C HIS A 132 -4.01 5.84 -10.04
N HIS A 133 -4.71 5.94 -8.91
CA HIS A 133 -5.28 7.20 -8.44
C HIS A 133 -4.99 7.44 -6.95
N THR A 134 -4.76 8.71 -6.61
CA THR A 134 -4.74 9.18 -5.21
C THR A 134 -6.15 9.26 -4.65
N ILE A 135 -6.27 9.49 -3.34
CA ILE A 135 -7.59 9.71 -2.73
C ILE A 135 -8.26 10.99 -3.24
N GLU A 136 -7.52 11.98 -3.73
CA GLU A 136 -8.10 13.17 -4.37
C GLU A 136 -8.55 12.93 -5.83
N GLY A 137 -8.42 11.69 -6.32
CA GLY A 137 -8.81 11.30 -7.70
C GLY A 137 -7.80 11.72 -8.77
N ASN A 138 -6.61 12.19 -8.40
CA ASN A 138 -5.57 12.51 -9.36
C ASN A 138 -4.84 11.24 -9.82
N TYR A 139 -4.46 11.19 -11.10
CA TYR A 139 -3.64 10.08 -11.59
C TYR A 139 -2.28 10.07 -10.89
N LEU A 140 -1.92 8.91 -10.34
CA LEU A 140 -0.64 8.65 -9.72
C LEU A 140 -0.26 7.19 -9.96
N PHE A 141 0.93 6.95 -10.49
CA PHE A 141 1.37 5.59 -10.81
C PHE A 141 1.37 4.68 -9.57
N GLU A 142 1.77 5.24 -8.43
CA GLU A 142 1.83 4.59 -7.13
C GLU A 142 0.47 4.24 -6.53
N GLY A 143 -0.61 4.86 -7.01
CA GLY A 143 -1.98 4.60 -6.54
C GLY A 143 -2.19 4.88 -5.06
N THR A 144 -3.25 4.28 -4.51
CA THR A 144 -3.60 4.27 -3.08
C THR A 144 -3.70 2.82 -2.61
N ILE A 145 -3.56 2.55 -1.31
CA ILE A 145 -3.92 1.22 -0.78
C ILE A 145 -5.42 1.04 -0.92
N TYR A 146 -5.85 -0.07 -1.51
CA TYR A 146 -7.25 -0.25 -1.84
C TYR A 146 -7.74 -1.68 -1.65
N SER A 147 -9.03 -1.84 -1.46
CA SER A 147 -9.74 -3.11 -1.61
C SER A 147 -10.68 -3.04 -2.83
N GLU A 148 -11.13 -4.21 -3.26
CA GLU A 148 -12.10 -4.34 -4.34
C GLU A 148 -13.50 -4.54 -3.74
N ASN A 149 -14.54 -4.12 -4.46
CA ASN A 149 -15.95 -4.23 -4.02
C ASN A 149 -16.49 -5.67 -3.94
N TYR A 150 -15.63 -6.68 -4.10
CA TYR A 150 -15.89 -8.05 -3.69
C TYR A 150 -15.85 -8.20 -2.17
N ASN A 151 -15.09 -7.35 -1.49
CA ASN A 151 -15.03 -7.28 -0.05
C ASN A 151 -15.95 -6.19 0.50
N SER A 152 -16.54 -6.44 1.66
CA SER A 152 -17.17 -5.41 2.49
C SER A 152 -16.12 -4.42 3.01
N THR A 153 -16.59 -3.24 3.43
CA THR A 153 -15.73 -2.18 4.00
C THR A 153 -15.69 -2.21 5.53
N ASP A 154 -16.33 -3.19 6.17
CA ASP A 154 -16.39 -3.35 7.63
C ASP A 154 -15.39 -4.40 8.17
N PHE A 155 -14.61 -5.04 7.29
CA PHE A 155 -13.66 -6.12 7.63
C PHE A 155 -14.32 -7.34 8.32
N GLU A 156 -15.61 -7.55 8.11
CA GLU A 156 -16.32 -8.73 8.62
C GLU A 156 -16.19 -9.95 7.70
N ASP A 157 -15.74 -9.78 6.45
CA ASP A 157 -15.47 -10.88 5.53
C ASP A 157 -14.41 -11.85 6.08
N PRO A 158 -14.48 -13.16 5.74
CA PRO A 158 -13.47 -14.13 6.17
C PRO A 158 -12.03 -13.76 5.72
N ASN A 159 -11.89 -13.17 4.52
CA ASN A 159 -10.63 -12.65 4.02
C ASN A 159 -10.84 -11.33 3.27
N THR A 160 -10.36 -10.22 3.84
CA THR A 160 -10.30 -8.92 3.15
C THR A 160 -8.95 -8.76 2.44
N VAL A 161 -8.97 -8.58 1.11
CA VAL A 161 -7.74 -8.41 0.33
C VAL A 161 -7.46 -6.93 0.11
N LEU A 162 -6.29 -6.47 0.58
CA LEU A 162 -5.79 -5.12 0.36
C LEU A 162 -4.65 -5.18 -0.65
N TYR A 163 -4.69 -4.29 -1.64
CA TYR A 163 -3.71 -4.18 -2.70
C TYR A 163 -2.90 -2.90 -2.56
N GLY A 164 -1.62 -3.01 -2.89
CA GLY A 164 -0.71 -1.88 -2.91
C GLY A 164 0.50 -2.15 -3.80
N HIS A 165 0.99 -1.14 -4.49
CA HIS A 165 2.13 -1.31 -5.38
C HIS A 165 3.45 -1.53 -4.62
N THR A 166 4.40 -2.17 -5.31
CA THR A 166 5.81 -2.19 -4.93
C THR A 166 6.56 -1.09 -5.69
N MET A 167 7.32 -0.30 -4.97
CA MET A 167 8.06 0.86 -5.42
C MET A 167 9.54 0.56 -5.46
N ARG A 168 10.16 0.71 -6.63
CA ARG A 168 11.61 0.55 -6.81
C ARG A 168 12.47 1.53 -5.98
N LYS A 169 11.85 2.56 -5.40
CA LYS A 169 12.51 3.61 -4.62
C LYS A 169 11.65 3.99 -3.43
N ASN A 170 12.30 4.23 -2.29
CA ASN A 170 11.76 4.85 -1.08
C ASN A 170 10.89 3.97 -0.18
N ASP A 171 10.75 2.66 -0.46
CA ASP A 171 9.99 1.69 0.35
C ASP A 171 8.52 2.08 0.64
N ALA A 172 7.95 2.99 -0.16
CA ALA A 172 6.58 3.48 0.00
C ALA A 172 5.55 2.40 -0.38
N MET A 173 4.28 2.66 -0.05
CA MET A 173 3.17 1.73 -0.31
C MET A 173 3.45 0.36 0.33
N PHE A 174 3.27 -0.74 -0.41
CA PHE A 174 3.50 -2.09 0.10
C PHE A 174 4.91 -2.62 -0.19
N THR A 175 5.84 -1.78 -0.63
CA THR A 175 7.24 -2.18 -0.86
C THR A 175 7.88 -2.76 0.40
N SER A 176 7.67 -2.11 1.56
CA SER A 176 8.26 -2.57 2.81
C SER A 176 7.71 -3.92 3.28
N LEU A 177 6.66 -4.47 2.65
CA LEU A 177 6.22 -5.83 2.93
C LEU A 177 7.27 -6.86 2.54
N HIS A 178 8.14 -6.59 1.56
CA HIS A 178 9.22 -7.50 1.18
C HIS A 178 10.24 -7.73 2.31
N ASN A 179 10.28 -6.85 3.32
CA ASN A 179 11.11 -7.07 4.52
C ASN A 179 10.69 -8.32 5.30
N TYR A 180 9.43 -8.77 5.16
CA TYR A 180 8.95 -10.00 5.78
C TYR A 180 9.53 -11.29 5.17
N THR A 181 10.34 -11.19 4.11
CA THR A 181 11.18 -12.32 3.67
C THR A 181 12.32 -12.60 4.66
N ASP A 182 12.73 -11.60 5.45
CA ASP A 182 13.66 -11.76 6.55
C ASP A 182 12.96 -12.28 7.81
N LYS A 183 13.53 -13.34 8.40
CA LYS A 183 12.92 -14.04 9.53
C LYS A 183 12.90 -13.19 10.80
N ASP A 184 13.96 -12.44 11.07
CA ASP A 184 14.08 -11.63 12.29
C ASP A 184 13.13 -10.43 12.23
N PHE A 185 13.00 -9.82 11.05
CA PHE A 185 12.01 -8.79 10.78
C PHE A 185 10.59 -9.32 10.96
N PHE A 186 10.29 -10.50 10.39
CA PHE A 186 8.99 -11.16 10.53
C PHE A 186 8.65 -11.46 12.00
N ASP A 187 9.60 -11.98 12.79
CA ASP A 187 9.34 -12.30 14.19
C ASP A 187 9.10 -11.05 15.06
N SER A 188 9.78 -9.94 14.72
CA SER A 188 9.78 -8.72 15.53
C SER A 188 8.65 -7.74 15.20
N ASN A 189 8.06 -7.82 13.99
CA ASN A 189 7.09 -6.83 13.50
C ASN A 189 5.80 -7.53 13.06
N ARG A 190 4.97 -8.03 13.98
CA ARG A 190 3.79 -8.85 13.60
C ARG A 190 2.45 -8.16 13.70
N THR A 191 2.42 -6.90 14.10
CA THR A 191 1.16 -6.21 14.36
C THR A 191 0.77 -5.35 13.17
N VAL A 192 -0.50 -5.45 12.77
CA VAL A 192 -1.13 -4.57 11.78
C VAL A 192 -2.33 -3.92 12.45
N TYR A 193 -2.41 -2.60 12.40
CA TYR A 193 -3.57 -1.84 12.85
C TYR A 193 -4.41 -1.43 11.66
N ILE A 194 -5.72 -1.69 11.76
CA ILE A 194 -6.72 -1.09 10.88
C ILE A 194 -7.56 -0.15 11.75
N TYR A 195 -7.47 1.13 11.46
CA TYR A 195 -8.32 2.14 12.08
C TYR A 195 -9.56 2.33 11.21
N MET A 196 -10.72 2.40 11.84
CA MET A 196 -12.02 2.67 11.22
C MET A 196 -12.77 3.72 12.05
N PRO A 197 -13.80 4.38 11.50
CA PRO A 197 -14.68 5.22 12.31
C PRO A 197 -15.28 4.44 13.48
N GLY A 198 -14.95 4.81 14.73
CA GLY A 198 -15.48 4.20 15.94
C GLY A 198 -14.93 2.83 16.31
N GLN A 199 -13.89 2.31 15.63
CA GLN A 199 -13.31 0.99 15.92
C GLN A 199 -11.85 0.89 15.49
N VAL A 200 -11.05 0.19 16.30
CA VAL A 200 -9.68 -0.20 15.96
C VAL A 200 -9.58 -1.72 15.93
N LEU A 201 -9.05 -2.24 14.83
CA LEU A 201 -8.77 -3.66 14.66
C LEU A 201 -7.27 -3.90 14.76
N GLU A 202 -6.88 -4.84 15.61
CA GLU A 202 -5.51 -5.34 15.69
C GLU A 202 -5.45 -6.72 15.03
N TYR A 203 -4.57 -6.84 14.05
CA TYR A 203 -4.27 -8.08 13.36
C TYR A 203 -2.85 -8.53 13.67
N LYS A 204 -2.65 -9.85 13.73
CA LYS A 204 -1.35 -10.49 13.91
C LYS A 204 -0.94 -11.22 12.64
N ILE A 205 0.18 -10.80 12.04
CA ILE A 205 0.81 -11.44 10.89
C ILE A 205 1.22 -12.87 11.27
N PHE A 206 0.78 -13.83 10.47
CA PHE A 206 1.10 -15.24 10.63
C PHE A 206 1.78 -15.84 9.40
N ALA A 207 1.71 -15.20 8.23
CA ALA A 207 2.36 -15.69 7.02
C ALA A 207 2.85 -14.55 6.11
N ALA A 208 4.01 -14.73 5.50
CA ALA A 208 4.56 -13.87 4.45
C ALA A 208 5.27 -14.75 3.41
N TYR A 209 4.83 -14.73 2.15
CA TYR A 209 5.34 -15.65 1.13
C TYR A 209 5.03 -15.18 -0.30
N ALA A 210 5.77 -15.72 -1.27
CA ALA A 210 5.47 -15.53 -2.69
C ALA A 210 4.32 -16.45 -3.13
N TYR A 211 3.39 -15.90 -3.90
CA TYR A 211 2.24 -16.58 -4.45
C TYR A 211 2.11 -16.32 -5.95
N ASP A 212 1.30 -17.11 -6.66
CA ASP A 212 0.99 -16.79 -8.06
C ASP A 212 0.07 -15.56 -8.17
N ASP A 213 -0.09 -15.06 -9.40
CA ASP A 213 -0.83 -13.84 -9.71
C ASP A 213 -2.35 -14.07 -9.86
N ARG A 214 -2.89 -15.22 -9.43
CA ARG A 214 -4.34 -15.43 -9.47
C ARG A 214 -5.06 -14.40 -8.61
N HIS A 215 -6.21 -13.97 -9.09
CA HIS A 215 -7.08 -13.07 -8.36
C HIS A 215 -7.78 -13.82 -7.22
N LEU A 216 -7.42 -13.55 -5.97
CA LEU A 216 -7.90 -14.32 -4.81
C LEU A 216 -9.42 -14.34 -4.70
N MET A 217 -10.06 -13.16 -4.73
CA MET A 217 -11.53 -13.03 -4.61
C MET A 217 -12.33 -13.68 -5.76
N LEU A 218 -11.71 -13.92 -6.92
CA LEU A 218 -12.34 -14.60 -8.05
C LEU A 218 -11.98 -16.09 -8.14
N SER A 219 -10.95 -16.51 -7.39
CA SER A 219 -10.46 -17.90 -7.39
C SER A 219 -11.02 -18.72 -6.23
N PHE A 220 -11.40 -18.06 -5.14
CA PHE A 220 -11.87 -18.69 -3.92
C PHE A 220 -13.16 -18.02 -3.45
N ASP A 221 -14.16 -18.86 -3.13
CA ASP A 221 -15.34 -18.44 -2.40
C ASP A 221 -15.02 -18.52 -0.90
N PHE A 222 -14.58 -17.42 -0.30
CA PHE A 222 -14.17 -17.40 1.11
C PHE A 222 -15.35 -17.53 2.08
N GLU A 223 -16.59 -17.31 1.63
CA GLU A 223 -17.80 -17.55 2.43
C GLU A 223 -18.07 -19.05 2.64
N ASP A 224 -17.63 -19.89 1.71
CA ASP A 224 -17.63 -21.35 1.92
C ASP A 224 -16.49 -21.72 2.89
N LYS A 225 -16.88 -22.02 4.13
CA LYS A 225 -15.99 -22.48 5.20
C LYS A 225 -15.05 -23.61 4.80
N THR A 226 -15.47 -24.53 3.94
CA THR A 226 -14.61 -25.63 3.46
C THR A 226 -13.54 -25.09 2.51
N VAL A 227 -13.91 -24.18 1.61
CA VAL A 227 -12.96 -23.51 0.70
C VAL A 227 -11.99 -22.66 1.50
N PHE A 228 -12.47 -21.88 2.46
CA PHE A 228 -11.62 -21.04 3.29
C PHE A 228 -10.68 -21.88 4.18
N LYS A 229 -11.17 -22.96 4.78
CA LYS A 229 -10.31 -23.90 5.51
C LYS A 229 -9.21 -24.48 4.61
N ASN A 230 -9.57 -24.94 3.41
CA ASN A 230 -8.59 -25.50 2.45
C ASN A 230 -7.56 -24.44 2.02
N TYR A 231 -7.98 -23.19 1.89
CA TYR A 231 -7.09 -22.07 1.64
C TYR A 231 -6.11 -21.86 2.81
N LEU A 232 -6.59 -21.82 4.05
CA LEU A 232 -5.74 -21.75 5.25
C LEU A 232 -4.74 -22.90 5.32
N ASP A 233 -5.20 -24.14 5.12
CA ASP A 233 -4.33 -25.33 5.07
C ASP A 233 -3.26 -25.21 3.97
N SER A 234 -3.61 -24.62 2.83
CA SER A 234 -2.65 -24.39 1.72
C SER A 234 -1.55 -23.40 2.09
N ILE A 235 -1.86 -22.37 2.89
CA ILE A 235 -0.87 -21.40 3.40
C ILE A 235 0.14 -22.14 4.28
N PHE A 236 -0.32 -22.88 5.29
CA PHE A 236 0.57 -23.62 6.19
C PHE A 236 1.39 -24.72 5.51
N ALA A 237 0.96 -25.15 4.33
CA ALA A 237 1.64 -26.12 3.48
C ALA A 237 2.74 -25.51 2.58
N VAL A 238 2.83 -24.18 2.43
CA VAL A 238 3.87 -23.52 1.62
C VAL A 238 5.27 -23.94 2.07
N ARG A 239 6.13 -24.23 1.08
CA ARG A 239 7.52 -24.73 1.27
C ARG A 239 8.57 -23.86 0.59
N ASP A 240 8.26 -22.58 0.36
CA ASP A 240 9.20 -21.65 -0.24
C ASP A 240 10.30 -21.22 0.77
N MET A 241 11.54 -21.02 0.30
CA MET A 241 12.65 -20.65 1.16
C MET A 241 12.57 -19.21 1.68
N THR A 242 11.86 -18.33 0.97
CA THR A 242 11.63 -16.94 1.38
C THR A 242 10.30 -16.78 2.12
N ALA A 243 9.60 -17.90 2.41
CA ALA A 243 8.36 -17.87 3.16
C ALA A 243 8.64 -17.92 4.67
N ASN A 244 8.00 -17.01 5.41
CA ASN A 244 7.94 -17.02 6.86
C ASN A 244 6.50 -17.28 7.30
N ILE A 245 6.29 -18.37 8.04
CA ILE A 245 4.96 -18.80 8.47
C ILE A 245 5.03 -19.25 9.92
N ASP A 246 4.27 -18.59 10.78
CA ASP A 246 4.11 -18.97 12.18
C ASP A 246 3.04 -20.04 12.33
N LYS A 247 3.49 -21.30 12.41
CA LYS A 247 2.62 -22.47 12.59
C LYS A 247 2.08 -22.63 14.00
N THR A 248 2.46 -21.73 14.93
CA THR A 248 1.96 -21.75 16.30
C THR A 248 0.70 -20.91 16.47
N VAL A 249 0.34 -20.08 15.47
CA VAL A 249 -0.94 -19.36 15.44
C VAL A 249 -2.03 -20.33 15.01
N GLU A 250 -2.99 -20.57 15.90
CA GLU A 250 -4.19 -21.36 15.59
C GLU A 250 -5.19 -20.46 14.86
N ILE A 251 -5.50 -20.81 13.62
CA ILE A 251 -6.46 -20.09 12.76
C ILE A 251 -7.42 -21.12 12.17
N THR A 252 -8.70 -20.79 12.23
CA THR A 252 -9.81 -21.62 11.77
C THR A 252 -10.65 -20.87 10.74
N GLU A 253 -11.58 -21.58 10.10
CA GLU A 253 -12.55 -21.01 9.17
C GLU A 253 -13.58 -20.06 9.80
N ASN A 254 -13.50 -19.83 11.12
CA ASN A 254 -14.35 -18.88 11.83
C ASN A 254 -13.61 -17.57 12.18
N ASP A 255 -12.30 -17.55 11.95
CA ASP A 255 -11.48 -16.36 12.16
C ASP A 255 -11.52 -15.47 10.91
N ARG A 256 -11.17 -14.20 11.08
CA ARG A 256 -11.08 -13.24 9.98
C ARG A 256 -9.65 -12.89 9.71
N ILE A 257 -9.26 -12.88 8.44
CA ILE A 257 -7.92 -12.50 8.02
C ILE A 257 -7.95 -11.29 7.09
N ILE A 258 -6.82 -10.61 7.03
CA ILE A 258 -6.49 -9.69 5.94
C ILE A 258 -5.35 -10.26 5.12
N THR A 259 -5.39 -10.04 3.81
CA THR A 259 -4.31 -10.38 2.89
C THR A 259 -3.79 -9.11 2.24
N LEU A 260 -2.55 -8.75 2.53
CA LEU A 260 -1.84 -7.64 1.89
C LEU A 260 -1.11 -8.18 0.67
N SER A 261 -1.52 -7.75 -0.52
CA SER A 261 -1.03 -8.25 -1.80
C SER A 261 -0.23 -7.17 -2.54
N THR A 262 1.01 -7.49 -2.92
CA THR A 262 1.86 -6.61 -3.72
C THR A 262 2.64 -7.37 -4.79
N CYS A 263 3.17 -6.67 -5.79
CA CYS A 263 4.02 -7.27 -6.82
C CYS A 263 5.40 -7.66 -6.26
N ILE A 264 6.05 -8.64 -6.87
CA ILE A 264 7.48 -8.92 -6.62
C ILE A 264 8.30 -8.33 -7.77
N ASP A 265 9.28 -7.51 -7.44
CA ASP A 265 10.15 -6.87 -8.45
C ASP A 265 10.82 -7.92 -9.35
N GLY A 266 10.58 -7.82 -10.65
CA GLY A 266 11.12 -8.74 -11.66
C GLY A 266 10.37 -10.06 -11.80
N GLN A 267 9.23 -10.24 -11.11
CA GLN A 267 8.38 -11.43 -11.21
C GLN A 267 6.91 -11.04 -11.43
N ASP A 268 6.58 -10.64 -12.66
CA ASP A 268 5.26 -10.08 -13.00
C ASP A 268 4.10 -11.06 -12.76
N THR A 269 4.37 -12.37 -12.84
CA THR A 269 3.41 -13.47 -12.59
C THR A 269 3.35 -13.93 -11.14
N LYS A 270 3.97 -13.16 -10.24
CA LYS A 270 3.99 -13.44 -8.81
C LYS A 270 3.49 -12.24 -8.01
N ARG A 271 2.95 -12.56 -6.84
CA ARG A 271 2.61 -11.60 -5.80
C ARG A 271 3.31 -11.99 -4.52
N PHE A 272 3.64 -11.01 -3.70
CA PHE A 272 4.04 -11.22 -2.32
C PHE A 272 2.83 -10.99 -1.45
N LEU A 273 2.46 -12.02 -0.68
CA LEU A 273 1.33 -11.97 0.23
C LEU A 273 1.85 -11.91 1.65
N VAL A 274 1.36 -10.93 2.42
CA VAL A 274 1.48 -10.90 3.88
C VAL A 274 0.08 -11.06 4.45
N GLN A 275 -0.12 -12.06 5.30
CA GLN A 275 -1.42 -12.40 5.85
C GLN A 275 -1.42 -12.30 7.37
N ALA A 276 -2.48 -11.70 7.89
CA ALA A 276 -2.65 -11.44 9.30
C ALA A 276 -4.05 -11.84 9.75
N VAL A 277 -4.18 -12.40 10.95
CA VAL A 277 -5.45 -12.80 11.56
C VAL A 277 -5.90 -11.76 12.58
N LEU A 278 -7.20 -11.47 12.62
CA LEU A 278 -7.78 -10.55 13.59
C LEU A 278 -7.59 -11.13 15.00
N VAL A 279 -6.98 -10.37 15.90
CA VAL A 279 -6.78 -10.79 17.31
C VAL A 279 -7.56 -9.94 18.29
N GLN A 280 -7.84 -8.68 17.94
CA GLN A 280 -8.61 -7.79 18.81
C GLN A 280 -9.43 -6.81 17.97
N SER A 281 -10.65 -6.56 18.41
CA SER A 281 -11.54 -5.52 17.88
C SER A 281 -12.01 -4.67 19.05
N THR A 282 -11.63 -3.41 19.08
CA THR A 282 -11.92 -2.52 20.21
C THR A 282 -12.67 -1.28 19.74
N PRO A 283 -13.82 -0.95 20.35
CA PRO A 283 -14.51 0.30 20.07
C PRO A 283 -13.60 1.50 20.33
N SER A 284 -13.70 2.53 19.50
CA SER A 284 -12.95 3.79 19.61
C SER A 284 -13.91 4.95 19.82
N ALA A 285 -13.44 5.97 20.54
CA ALA A 285 -14.17 7.22 20.76
C ALA A 285 -14.24 8.14 19.53
N ARG A 286 -13.42 7.87 18.50
CA ARG A 286 -13.33 8.63 17.24
C ARG A 286 -13.54 7.71 16.03
#